data_AF-J7RR58-F1
#
_entry.id   AF-J7RR58-F1
#
_cell.length_a   1.000
_cell.length_b   1.000
_cell.length_c   1.000
_cell.angle_alpha   90.00
_cell.angle_beta   90.00
_cell.angle_gamma   90.00
#
_symmetry.space_group_name_H-M   'P 1'
#
loop_
_entity.id
_entity.type
_entity.pdbx_description
1 polymer ?
#
loop_
_entity_poly.entity_id
_entity_poly.type
_entity_poly.pdbx_seq_one_letter_code
_entity_poly.pdbx_strand_id
1 'polypeptide(L)'
;MEKLLHWSIANSQGDKEAIAKAGAPDPKLLEQLFGGGNQVDDATLMKECTRAILDDEVELENKLTAMDNFEMLIENLDNANNIENMKLWEPILKMLDFEEAELRQGALSIIGTAVQNNSTSQDNFIKYDTGLEKVIKLAGDMAQPNGVRTKALYALSNLTRNHPAMAEKFEQQNGLDIVPVILNDPKSEPKLKMRVIALITAFISTVTVDDKLLSLLRKDGVIQAVAESFLDETNINIVDRVLAFFSRLIACGVKFTNSELVTLRKGFEQIQPLKDRLNEDDYLSVKYVL
;
A
#
# COMPACT_ATOMS: atom_id res chain seq x y z
N MET A 1 -21.53 -27.26 27.29
CA MET A 1 -21.81 -25.81 27.18
C MET A 1 -22.44 -25.26 28.46
N GLU A 2 -23.53 -25.85 28.98
CA GLU A 2 -24.18 -25.39 30.24
C GLU A 2 -23.24 -25.34 31.45
N LYS A 3 -22.40 -26.36 31.65
CA LYS A 3 -21.41 -26.37 32.77
C LYS A 3 -20.41 -25.22 32.68
N LEU A 4 -19.98 -24.86 31.48
CA LEU A 4 -19.05 -23.75 31.24
C LEU A 4 -19.73 -22.40 31.50
N LEU A 5 -20.99 -22.26 31.09
CA LEU A 5 -21.79 -21.07 31.36
C LEU A 5 -22.04 -20.89 32.86
N HIS A 6 -22.43 -21.96 33.57
CA HIS A 6 -22.62 -21.93 35.02
C HIS A 6 -21.32 -21.62 35.77
N TRP A 7 -20.19 -22.19 35.34
CA TRP A 7 -18.88 -21.85 35.90
C TRP A 7 -18.51 -20.38 35.66
N SER A 8 -18.71 -19.86 34.44
CA SER A 8 -18.43 -18.46 34.09
C SER A 8 -19.27 -17.47 34.92
N ILE A 9 -20.57 -17.74 35.06
CA ILE A 9 -21.49 -16.92 35.87
C ILE A 9 -21.09 -16.96 37.34
N ALA A 10 -20.81 -18.15 37.90
CA ALA A 10 -20.40 -18.29 39.29
C ALA A 10 -19.06 -17.58 39.58
N ASN A 11 -18.11 -17.67 38.65
CA ASN A 11 -16.80 -17.02 38.75
C ASN A 11 -16.90 -15.49 38.62
N SER A 12 -17.80 -14.99 37.77
CA SER A 12 -18.08 -13.55 37.63
C SER A 12 -18.82 -12.95 38.83
N GLN A 13 -19.60 -13.75 39.55
CA GLN A 13 -20.35 -13.32 40.74
C GLN A 13 -19.56 -13.50 42.05
N GLY A 14 -18.41 -14.19 42.02
CA GLY A 14 -17.55 -14.40 43.18
C GLY A 14 -18.12 -15.37 44.23
N ASP A 15 -19.11 -16.18 43.88
CA ASP A 15 -19.76 -17.14 44.78
C ASP A 15 -18.91 -18.42 44.91
N LYS A 16 -18.23 -18.55 46.05
CA LYS A 16 -17.31 -19.67 46.33
C LYS A 16 -17.99 -21.03 46.39
N GLU A 17 -19.26 -21.11 46.82
CA GLU A 17 -19.98 -22.38 46.88
C GLU A 17 -20.47 -22.80 45.50
N ALA A 18 -20.97 -21.84 44.71
CA ALA A 18 -21.36 -22.09 43.32
C ALA A 18 -20.17 -22.49 42.44
N ILE A 19 -18.99 -21.89 42.63
CA ILE A 19 -17.76 -22.25 41.93
C ILE A 19 -17.35 -23.70 42.24
N ALA A 20 -17.40 -24.09 43.52
CA ALA A 20 -17.07 -25.46 43.94
C ALA A 20 -18.06 -26.49 43.36
N LYS A 21 -19.33 -26.13 43.23
CA LYS A 21 -20.39 -27.00 42.68
C LYS A 21 -20.39 -27.08 41.16
N ALA A 22 -20.00 -26.01 40.46
CA ALA A 22 -19.89 -25.98 39.01
C ALA A 22 -18.71 -26.84 38.49
N GLY A 23 -17.64 -26.93 39.29
CA GLY A 23 -16.41 -27.65 38.92
C GLY A 23 -15.59 -26.91 37.85
N ALA A 24 -14.28 -27.16 37.78
CA ALA A 24 -13.42 -26.53 36.76
C ALA A 24 -13.89 -26.91 35.33
N PRO A 25 -13.81 -25.99 34.36
CA PRO A 25 -14.17 -26.32 32.99
C PRO A 25 -13.27 -27.42 32.42
N ASP A 26 -13.83 -28.26 31.54
CA ASP A 26 -13.05 -29.27 30.82
C ASP A 26 -11.99 -28.57 29.95
N PRO A 27 -10.69 -28.83 30.17
CA PRO A 27 -9.60 -28.25 29.37
C PRO A 27 -9.77 -28.48 27.87
N LYS A 28 -10.26 -29.66 27.44
CA LYS A 28 -10.49 -29.95 26.02
C LYS A 28 -11.65 -29.16 25.44
N LEU A 29 -12.68 -28.89 26.25
CA LEU A 29 -13.81 -28.06 25.81
C LEU A 29 -13.40 -26.60 25.71
N LEU A 30 -12.56 -26.10 26.63
CA LEU A 30 -11.96 -24.76 26.52
C LEU A 30 -11.09 -24.66 25.28
N GLU A 31 -10.23 -25.65 25.05
CA GLU A 31 -9.40 -25.76 23.86
C GLU A 31 -10.27 -25.74 22.58
N GLN A 32 -11.35 -26.52 22.50
CA GLN A 32 -12.26 -26.46 21.36
C GLN A 32 -13.01 -25.13 21.21
N LEU A 33 -13.41 -24.49 22.32
CA LEU A 33 -14.16 -23.24 22.30
C LEU A 33 -13.29 -22.03 21.92
N PHE A 34 -12.01 -22.08 22.27
CA PHE A 34 -11.01 -21.03 21.99
C PHE A 34 -10.05 -21.42 20.84
N GLY A 35 -10.34 -22.49 20.10
CA GLY A 35 -9.62 -22.88 18.88
C GLY A 35 -8.29 -23.66 19.08
N GLY A 36 -7.96 -24.05 20.30
CA GLY A 36 -6.64 -24.51 20.74
C GLY A 36 -6.14 -25.89 20.32
N GLY A 37 -6.74 -26.60 19.36
CA GLY A 37 -6.28 -27.96 19.01
C GLY A 37 -5.77 -28.17 17.58
N ASN A 38 -6.27 -27.40 16.61
CA ASN A 38 -6.04 -27.61 15.18
C ASN A 38 -5.91 -26.31 14.37
N GLN A 39 -5.68 -25.16 15.02
CA GLN A 39 -5.33 -23.95 14.30
C GLN A 39 -3.86 -24.06 13.89
N VAL A 40 -3.65 -24.27 12.59
CA VAL A 40 -2.33 -24.11 11.97
C VAL A 40 -1.93 -22.65 12.19
N ASP A 41 -0.74 -22.43 12.76
CA ASP A 41 -0.27 -21.07 13.03
C ASP A 41 -0.03 -20.31 11.72
N ASP A 42 -0.15 -18.98 11.78
CA ASP A 42 -0.03 -18.12 10.60
C ASP A 42 1.32 -18.28 9.88
N ALA A 43 2.42 -18.53 10.62
CA ALA A 43 3.72 -18.75 10.00
C ALA A 43 3.74 -20.06 9.20
N THR A 44 3.09 -21.11 9.68
CA THR A 44 2.91 -22.34 8.90
C THR A 44 2.05 -22.09 7.66
N LEU A 45 0.93 -21.37 7.78
CA LEU A 45 0.06 -21.02 6.64
C LEU A 45 0.78 -20.17 5.59
N MET A 46 1.58 -19.19 5.99
CA MET A 46 2.39 -18.35 5.09
C MET A 46 3.39 -19.20 4.28
N LYS A 47 4.02 -20.21 4.91
CA LYS A 47 4.92 -21.14 4.20
C LYS A 47 4.15 -22.03 3.22
N GLU A 48 2.98 -22.52 3.62
CA GLU A 48 2.15 -23.35 2.76
C GLU A 48 1.66 -22.59 1.53
N CYS A 49 1.23 -21.33 1.69
CA CYS A 49 0.87 -20.46 0.58
C CYS A 49 2.06 -20.24 -0.35
N THR A 50 3.24 -19.89 0.19
CA THR A 50 4.46 -19.70 -0.62
C THR A 50 4.82 -20.96 -1.39
N ARG A 51 4.71 -22.14 -0.76
CA ARG A 51 4.96 -23.44 -1.41
C ARG A 51 3.99 -23.68 -2.55
N ALA A 52 2.69 -23.47 -2.33
CA ALA A 52 1.66 -23.67 -3.35
C ALA A 52 1.84 -22.73 -4.56
N ILE A 53 2.22 -21.46 -4.31
CA ILE A 53 2.46 -20.48 -5.37
C ILE A 53 3.64 -20.88 -6.27
N LEU A 54 4.71 -21.41 -5.68
CA LEU A 54 5.93 -21.78 -6.39
C LEU A 54 5.92 -23.19 -6.98
N ASP A 55 4.87 -23.97 -6.75
CA ASP A 55 4.75 -25.34 -7.24
C ASP A 55 4.17 -25.35 -8.66
N ASP A 56 4.93 -25.85 -9.63
CA ASP A 56 4.54 -25.89 -11.04
C ASP A 56 3.35 -26.83 -11.31
N GLU A 57 3.07 -27.77 -10.40
CA GLU A 57 1.94 -28.69 -10.49
C GLU A 57 0.62 -28.08 -9.97
N VAL A 58 0.68 -26.91 -9.33
CA VAL A 58 -0.50 -26.20 -8.83
C VAL A 58 -1.10 -25.33 -9.94
N GLU A 59 -2.40 -25.52 -10.20
CA GLU A 59 -3.13 -24.72 -11.18
C GLU A 59 -3.15 -23.23 -10.82
N LEU A 60 -3.16 -22.37 -11.84
CA LEU A 60 -3.12 -20.91 -11.70
C LEU A 60 -4.17 -20.37 -10.71
N GLU A 61 -5.41 -20.85 -10.76
CA GLU A 61 -6.50 -20.42 -9.85
C GLU A 61 -6.17 -20.70 -8.38
N ASN A 62 -5.55 -21.85 -8.10
CA ASN A 62 -5.12 -22.22 -6.76
C ASN A 62 -3.90 -21.40 -6.31
N LYS A 63 -2.99 -21.05 -7.23
CA LYS A 63 -1.87 -20.13 -6.95
C LYS A 63 -2.38 -18.73 -6.58
N LEU A 64 -3.36 -18.21 -7.32
CA LEU A 64 -3.99 -16.92 -7.03
C LEU A 64 -4.71 -16.95 -5.69
N THR A 65 -5.45 -18.02 -5.40
CA THR A 65 -6.07 -18.21 -4.08
C THR A 65 -5.03 -18.23 -2.95
N ALA A 66 -3.88 -18.90 -3.16
CA ALA A 66 -2.79 -18.90 -2.19
C ALA A 66 -2.14 -17.52 -2.03
N MET A 67 -2.05 -16.70 -3.09
CA MET A 67 -1.57 -15.32 -2.99
C MET A 67 -2.52 -14.45 -2.17
N ASP A 68 -3.83 -14.55 -2.40
CA ASP A 68 -4.84 -13.81 -1.64
C ASP A 68 -4.82 -14.23 -0.17
N ASN A 69 -4.72 -15.53 0.12
CA ASN A 69 -4.58 -16.04 1.49
C ASN A 69 -3.31 -15.53 2.17
N PHE A 70 -2.18 -15.50 1.46
CA PHE A 70 -0.95 -14.94 1.99
C PHE A 70 -1.10 -13.45 2.31
N GLU A 71 -1.69 -12.68 1.39
CA GLU A 71 -1.91 -11.24 1.56
C GLU A 71 -2.78 -10.96 2.80
N MET A 72 -3.86 -11.72 3.01
CA MET A 72 -4.72 -11.59 4.20
C MET A 72 -3.95 -11.84 5.51
N LEU A 73 -3.06 -12.85 5.54
CA LEU A 73 -2.27 -13.16 6.75
C LEU A 73 -1.34 -12.01 7.13
N ILE A 74 -0.75 -11.33 6.14
CA ILE A 74 0.22 -10.24 6.37
C ILE A 74 -0.45 -8.87 6.54
N GLU A 75 -1.78 -8.77 6.50
CA GLU A 75 -2.48 -7.59 7.03
C GLU A 75 -2.21 -7.43 8.53
N ASN A 76 -1.86 -8.52 9.23
CA ASN A 76 -1.26 -8.48 10.55
C ASN A 76 0.23 -8.09 10.45
N LEU A 77 0.61 -7.00 11.15
CA LEU A 77 1.97 -6.46 11.13
C LEU A 77 3.04 -7.43 11.67
N ASP A 78 2.71 -8.27 12.66
CA ASP A 78 3.64 -9.27 13.19
C ASP A 78 3.95 -10.33 12.14
N ASN A 79 2.93 -10.79 11.40
CA ASN A 79 3.09 -11.72 10.28
C ASN A 79 3.89 -11.10 9.13
N ALA A 80 3.58 -9.86 8.75
CA ALA A 80 4.35 -9.11 7.74
C ALA A 80 5.83 -9.00 8.13
N ASN A 81 6.11 -8.67 9.40
CA ASN A 81 7.48 -8.58 9.90
C ASN A 81 8.18 -9.94 9.95
N ASN A 82 7.43 -11.03 10.14
CA ASN A 82 7.96 -12.38 10.17
C ASN A 82 8.39 -12.90 8.79
N ILE A 83 8.00 -12.25 7.68
CA ILE A 83 8.46 -12.59 6.32
C ILE A 83 9.99 -12.71 6.25
N GLU A 84 10.71 -11.79 6.89
CA GLU A 84 12.18 -11.79 6.94
C GLU A 84 12.72 -12.98 7.73
N ASN A 85 12.22 -13.20 8.95
CA ASN A 85 12.67 -14.30 9.81
C ASN A 85 12.43 -15.66 9.17
N MET A 86 11.35 -15.77 8.40
CA MET A 86 10.98 -16.98 7.66
C MET A 86 11.67 -17.10 6.30
N LYS A 87 12.47 -16.10 5.89
CA LYS A 87 13.16 -16.02 4.60
C LYS A 87 12.23 -16.08 3.40
N LEU A 88 11.07 -15.45 3.51
CA LEU A 88 10.04 -15.46 2.47
C LEU A 88 10.17 -14.30 1.46
N TRP A 89 10.97 -13.28 1.74
CA TRP A 89 11.22 -12.19 0.79
C TRP A 89 11.83 -12.69 -0.53
N GLU A 90 12.84 -13.56 -0.48
CA GLU A 90 13.44 -14.13 -1.70
C GLU A 90 12.42 -14.88 -2.58
N PRO A 91 11.62 -15.82 -2.04
CA PRO A 91 10.46 -16.38 -2.75
C PRO A 91 9.54 -15.34 -3.37
N ILE A 92 9.08 -14.34 -2.60
CA ILE A 92 8.16 -13.31 -3.07
C ILE A 92 8.76 -12.50 -4.23
N LEU A 93 10.05 -12.16 -4.15
CA LEU A 93 10.75 -11.42 -5.20
C LEU A 93 10.99 -12.23 -6.48
N LYS A 94 10.99 -13.57 -6.42
CA LYS A 94 11.00 -14.44 -7.60
C LYS A 94 9.65 -14.48 -8.30
N MET A 95 8.54 -14.35 -7.55
CA MET A 95 7.19 -14.33 -8.12
C MET A 95 6.96 -13.11 -9.04
N LEU A 96 7.77 -12.05 -8.92
CA LEU A 96 7.77 -10.92 -9.86
C LEU A 96 8.20 -11.30 -11.28
N ASP A 97 8.85 -12.45 -11.46
CA ASP A 97 9.34 -12.95 -12.75
C ASP A 97 8.40 -13.98 -13.40
N PHE A 98 7.23 -14.28 -12.80
CA PHE A 98 6.26 -15.20 -13.38
C PHE A 98 5.77 -14.73 -14.75
N GLU A 99 5.40 -15.67 -15.63
CA GLU A 99 4.89 -15.38 -16.97
C GLU A 99 3.47 -14.77 -16.91
N GLU A 100 2.65 -15.25 -15.97
CA GLU A 100 1.28 -14.82 -15.74
C GLU A 100 1.25 -13.44 -15.05
N ALA A 101 0.52 -12.51 -15.66
CA ALA A 101 0.43 -11.14 -15.17
C ALA A 101 -0.32 -11.04 -13.83
N GLU A 102 -1.26 -11.95 -13.60
CA GLU A 102 -2.05 -12.08 -12.38
C GLU A 102 -1.17 -12.47 -11.19
N LEU A 103 -0.21 -13.38 -11.39
CA LEU A 103 0.73 -13.75 -10.34
C LEU A 103 1.71 -12.61 -10.02
N ARG A 104 2.21 -11.90 -11.05
CA ARG A 104 3.02 -10.69 -10.82
C ARG A 104 2.22 -9.63 -10.03
N GLN A 105 0.94 -9.46 -10.33
CA GLN A 105 0.05 -8.55 -9.58
C GLN A 105 -0.11 -8.97 -8.12
N GLY A 106 -0.32 -10.27 -7.86
CA GLY A 106 -0.43 -10.80 -6.49
C GLY A 106 0.85 -10.61 -5.69
N ALA A 107 2.02 -10.89 -6.29
CA ALA A 107 3.31 -10.64 -5.65
C ALA A 107 3.53 -9.15 -5.29
N LEU A 108 3.20 -8.24 -6.21
CA LEU A 108 3.25 -6.80 -5.95
C LEU A 108 2.23 -6.36 -4.88
N SER A 109 1.08 -7.03 -4.78
CA SER A 109 0.10 -6.79 -3.73
C SER A 109 0.65 -7.19 -2.36
N ILE A 110 1.19 -8.40 -2.25
CA ILE A 110 1.87 -8.92 -1.06
C ILE A 110 2.97 -7.96 -0.59
N ILE A 111 3.87 -7.53 -1.50
CA ILE A 111 4.92 -6.57 -1.17
C ILE A 111 4.31 -5.26 -0.65
N GLY A 112 3.34 -4.71 -1.37
CA GLY A 112 2.73 -3.43 -1.03
C GLY A 112 2.00 -3.46 0.31
N THR A 113 1.35 -4.58 0.65
CA THR A 113 0.61 -4.78 1.89
C THR A 113 1.55 -4.99 3.07
N ALA A 114 2.59 -5.82 2.92
CA ALA A 114 3.56 -6.08 3.99
C ALA A 114 4.25 -4.79 4.50
N VAL A 115 4.57 -3.87 3.57
CA VAL A 115 5.31 -2.63 3.87
C VAL A 115 4.41 -1.42 4.14
N GLN A 116 3.09 -1.56 4.03
CA GLN A 116 2.17 -0.45 4.20
C GLN A 116 2.19 0.07 5.65
N ASN A 117 2.68 1.30 5.83
CA ASN A 117 2.82 1.93 7.14
C ASN A 117 3.58 1.05 8.16
N ASN A 118 4.55 0.26 7.67
CA ASN A 118 5.28 -0.72 8.47
C ASN A 118 6.80 -0.57 8.25
N SER A 119 7.45 0.26 9.07
CA SER A 119 8.88 0.54 8.95
C SER A 119 9.75 -0.69 9.08
N THR A 120 9.41 -1.63 9.98
CA THR A 120 10.16 -2.90 10.13
C THR A 120 10.18 -3.70 8.83
N SER A 121 9.04 -3.83 8.15
CA SER A 121 8.99 -4.52 6.86
C SER A 121 9.66 -3.73 5.73
N GLN A 122 9.60 -2.39 5.74
CA GLN A 122 10.36 -1.54 4.82
C GLN A 122 11.88 -1.72 5.01
N ASP A 123 12.36 -1.72 6.26
CA ASP A 123 13.75 -1.98 6.66
C ASP A 123 14.22 -3.39 6.27
N ASN A 124 13.34 -4.37 6.31
CA ASN A 124 13.64 -5.71 5.82
C ASN A 124 13.72 -5.74 4.30
N PHE A 125 12.76 -5.14 3.60
CA PHE A 125 12.72 -5.13 2.13
C PHE A 125 13.94 -4.40 1.52
N ILE A 126 14.39 -3.30 2.13
CA ILE A 126 15.47 -2.47 1.57
C ILE A 126 16.80 -3.24 1.43
N LYS A 127 17.00 -4.32 2.19
CA LYS A 127 18.19 -5.19 2.14
C LYS A 127 18.31 -5.96 0.82
N TYR A 128 17.22 -6.07 0.06
CA TYR A 128 17.16 -6.79 -1.21
C TYR A 128 17.28 -5.81 -2.38
N ASP A 129 18.51 -5.46 -2.77
CA ASP A 129 18.80 -4.44 -3.80
C ASP A 129 18.03 -4.65 -5.11
N THR A 130 17.94 -5.89 -5.58
CA THR A 130 17.22 -6.26 -6.80
C THR A 130 15.71 -6.14 -6.67
N GLY A 131 15.18 -6.14 -5.45
CA GLY A 131 13.74 -6.08 -5.18
C GLY A 131 13.15 -4.74 -5.63
N LEU A 132 13.75 -3.63 -5.19
CA LEU A 132 13.31 -2.29 -5.57
C LEU A 132 13.42 -2.07 -7.09
N GLU A 133 14.56 -2.46 -7.68
CA GLU A 133 14.82 -2.32 -9.12
C GLU A 133 13.73 -3.03 -9.95
N LYS A 134 13.37 -4.27 -9.58
CA LYS A 134 12.31 -5.02 -10.25
C LYS A 134 10.95 -4.33 -10.17
N VAL A 135 10.58 -3.80 -9.00
CA VAL A 135 9.31 -3.11 -8.83
C VAL A 135 9.28 -1.81 -9.64
N ILE A 136 10.38 -1.04 -9.67
CA ILE A 136 10.55 0.15 -10.52
C ILE A 136 10.37 -0.24 -12.00
N LYS A 137 11.07 -1.29 -12.45
CA LYS A 137 10.99 -1.79 -13.83
C LYS A 137 9.56 -2.17 -14.21
N LEU A 138 8.86 -2.93 -13.36
CA LEU A 138 7.48 -3.34 -13.62
C LEU A 138 6.50 -2.16 -13.67
N ALA A 139 6.73 -1.10 -12.90
CA ALA A 139 5.91 0.11 -12.96
C ALA A 139 6.12 0.90 -14.26
N GLY A 140 7.38 1.01 -14.72
CA GLY A 140 7.78 1.77 -15.90
C GLY A 140 7.62 1.05 -17.24
N ASP A 141 7.54 -0.27 -17.26
CA ASP A 141 7.48 -1.07 -18.49
C ASP A 141 6.12 -0.95 -19.20
N MET A 142 6.11 -0.26 -20.34
CA MET A 142 4.90 -0.07 -21.16
C MET A 142 4.37 -1.35 -21.81
N ALA A 143 5.17 -2.43 -21.86
CA ALA A 143 4.72 -3.74 -22.33
C ALA A 143 3.93 -4.51 -21.25
N GLN A 144 4.02 -4.10 -19.98
CA GLN A 144 3.26 -4.73 -18.91
C GLN A 144 1.79 -4.34 -18.96
N PRO A 145 0.86 -5.27 -18.64
CA PRO A 145 -0.54 -4.95 -18.40
C PRO A 145 -0.70 -3.86 -17.33
N ASN A 146 -1.68 -2.96 -17.52
CA ASN A 146 -1.91 -1.84 -16.60
C ASN A 146 -2.19 -2.29 -15.16
N GLY A 147 -2.74 -3.49 -14.95
CA GLY A 147 -2.91 -4.09 -13.62
C GLY A 147 -1.58 -4.28 -12.87
N VAL A 148 -0.56 -4.83 -13.55
CA VAL A 148 0.80 -5.03 -13.01
C VAL A 148 1.41 -3.67 -12.67
N ARG A 149 1.40 -2.73 -13.61
CA ARG A 149 1.96 -1.38 -13.41
C ARG A 149 1.29 -0.65 -12.24
N THR A 150 -0.04 -0.76 -12.14
CA THR A 150 -0.83 -0.17 -11.04
C THR A 150 -0.45 -0.76 -9.68
N LYS A 151 -0.28 -2.09 -9.58
CA LYS A 151 0.15 -2.75 -8.34
C LYS A 151 1.61 -2.43 -7.99
N ALA A 152 2.48 -2.26 -8.99
CA ALA A 152 3.86 -1.83 -8.78
C ALA A 152 3.93 -0.40 -8.22
N LEU A 153 3.18 0.54 -8.77
CA LEU A 153 3.06 1.90 -8.22
C LEU A 153 2.48 1.91 -6.81
N TYR A 154 1.52 1.02 -6.50
CA TYR A 154 1.01 0.84 -5.14
C TYR A 154 2.11 0.39 -4.18
N ALA A 155 2.88 -0.64 -4.54
CA ALA A 155 4.01 -1.11 -3.74
C ALA A 155 5.06 -0.01 -3.54
N LEU A 156 5.47 0.70 -4.60
CA LEU A 156 6.44 1.81 -4.51
C LEU A 156 5.94 2.94 -3.62
N SER A 157 4.66 3.29 -3.70
CA SER A 157 4.07 4.32 -2.85
C SER A 157 4.13 3.93 -1.37
N ASN A 158 3.91 2.65 -1.04
CA ASN A 158 4.03 2.17 0.33
C ASN A 158 5.48 2.00 0.78
N LEU A 159 6.38 1.55 -0.10
CA LEU A 159 7.81 1.41 0.19
C LEU A 159 8.44 2.77 0.55
N THR A 160 8.12 3.80 -0.23
CA THR A 160 8.74 5.13 -0.07
C THR A 160 8.11 5.98 1.03
N ARG A 161 6.83 5.74 1.38
CA ARG A 161 6.11 6.57 2.35
C ARG A 161 6.74 6.47 3.75
N ASN A 162 7.06 7.64 4.31
CA ASN A 162 7.60 7.81 5.65
C ASN A 162 8.91 7.04 5.89
N HIS A 163 9.66 6.71 4.82
CA HIS A 163 10.88 5.93 4.90
C HIS A 163 12.02 6.56 4.09
N PRO A 164 12.78 7.52 4.68
CA PRO A 164 13.78 8.31 3.96
C PRO A 164 14.83 7.48 3.21
N ALA A 165 15.36 6.41 3.82
CA ALA A 165 16.37 5.57 3.18
C ALA A 165 15.82 4.84 1.93
N MET A 166 14.53 4.50 1.92
CA MET A 166 13.89 3.85 0.77
C MET A 166 13.60 4.87 -0.33
N ALA A 167 13.14 6.07 0.06
CA ALA A 167 12.94 7.16 -0.88
C ALA A 167 14.25 7.56 -1.56
N GLU A 168 15.34 7.70 -0.81
CA GLU A 168 16.67 7.99 -1.37
C GLU A 168 17.11 6.90 -2.35
N LYS A 169 16.97 5.62 -1.99
CA LYS A 169 17.32 4.51 -2.87
C LYS A 169 16.45 4.47 -4.14
N PHE A 170 15.16 4.77 -4.01
CA PHE A 170 14.24 4.88 -5.14
C PHE A 170 14.66 6.00 -6.11
N GLU A 171 15.07 7.15 -5.58
CA GLU A 171 15.62 8.25 -6.40
C GLU A 171 16.94 7.86 -7.07
N GLN A 172 17.87 7.23 -6.34
CA GLN A 172 19.16 6.76 -6.87
C GLN A 172 19.01 5.73 -8.00
N GLN A 173 17.91 4.97 -8.01
CA GLN A 173 17.57 4.01 -9.06
C GLN A 173 16.71 4.61 -10.19
N ASN A 174 16.65 5.94 -10.30
CA ASN A 174 15.85 6.68 -11.30
C ASN A 174 14.35 6.37 -11.24
N GLY A 175 13.83 6.02 -10.06
CA GLY A 175 12.42 5.67 -9.90
C GLY A 175 11.45 6.82 -10.23
N LEU A 176 11.90 8.07 -10.09
CA LEU A 176 11.11 9.26 -10.42
C LEU A 176 10.83 9.39 -11.93
N ASP A 177 11.63 8.78 -12.80
CA ASP A 177 11.48 8.86 -14.26
C ASP A 177 10.14 8.25 -14.74
N ILE A 178 9.53 7.37 -13.94
CA ILE A 178 8.22 6.77 -14.22
C ILE A 178 7.10 7.84 -14.17
N VAL A 179 7.25 8.84 -13.31
CA VAL A 179 6.21 9.83 -13.00
C VAL A 179 5.78 10.65 -14.22
N PRO A 180 6.69 11.36 -14.93
CA PRO A 180 6.30 12.15 -16.09
C PRO A 180 5.83 11.29 -17.25
N VAL A 181 6.35 10.06 -17.41
CA VAL A 181 5.94 9.14 -18.47
C VAL A 181 4.44 8.79 -18.38
N ILE A 182 3.93 8.60 -17.15
CA ILE A 182 2.52 8.27 -16.93
C ILE A 182 1.63 9.51 -16.91
N LEU A 183 2.07 10.59 -16.26
CA LEU A 183 1.24 11.79 -16.13
C LEU A 183 1.05 12.53 -17.45
N ASN A 184 2.09 12.60 -18.28
CA ASN A 184 2.07 13.33 -19.54
C ASN A 184 1.53 12.50 -20.71
N ASP A 185 1.25 11.21 -20.51
CA ASP A 185 0.65 10.36 -21.55
C ASP A 185 -0.88 10.58 -21.61
N PRO A 186 -1.42 11.14 -22.71
CA PRO A 186 -2.86 11.37 -22.84
C PRO A 186 -3.67 10.06 -22.87
N LYS A 187 -3.04 8.91 -23.11
CA LYS A 187 -3.68 7.58 -23.13
C LYS A 187 -3.63 6.87 -21.78
N SER A 188 -2.94 7.43 -20.78
CA SER A 188 -2.80 6.78 -19.49
C SER A 188 -4.14 6.66 -18.76
N GLU A 189 -4.43 5.44 -18.30
CA GLU A 189 -5.68 5.13 -17.61
C GLU A 189 -5.82 5.91 -16.29
N PRO A 190 -7.05 6.31 -15.90
CA PRO A 190 -7.29 7.08 -14.67
C PRO A 190 -6.71 6.42 -13.41
N LYS A 191 -6.80 5.09 -13.30
CA LYS A 191 -6.27 4.34 -12.15
C LYS A 191 -4.74 4.41 -12.07
N LEU A 192 -4.06 4.41 -13.22
CA LEU A 192 -2.61 4.51 -13.30
C LEU A 192 -2.15 5.93 -12.92
N LYS A 193 -2.85 6.97 -13.43
CA LYS A 193 -2.64 8.37 -13.01
C LYS A 193 -2.83 8.54 -11.51
N MET A 194 -3.92 8.01 -10.95
CA MET A 194 -4.18 8.04 -9.51
C MET A 194 -3.03 7.43 -8.69
N ARG A 195 -2.49 6.27 -9.11
CA ARG A 195 -1.39 5.60 -8.42
C ARG A 195 -0.05 6.32 -8.56
N VAL A 196 0.25 6.90 -9.73
CA VAL A 196 1.51 7.64 -9.89
C VAL A 196 1.50 8.96 -9.12
N ILE A 197 0.33 9.63 -9.01
CA ILE A 197 0.16 10.80 -8.14
C ILE A 197 0.37 10.38 -6.67
N ALA A 198 -0.22 9.25 -6.24
CA ALA A 198 -0.02 8.74 -4.89
C ALA A 198 1.46 8.38 -4.59
N LEU A 199 2.21 7.90 -5.58
CA LEU A 199 3.64 7.63 -5.46
C LEU A 199 4.43 8.94 -5.29
N ILE A 200 4.26 9.92 -6.18
CA ILE A 200 5.01 11.17 -6.07
C ILE A 200 4.65 11.93 -4.79
N THR A 201 3.37 11.93 -4.37
CA THR A 201 2.94 12.52 -3.10
C THR A 201 3.60 11.83 -1.91
N ALA A 202 3.70 10.50 -1.91
CA ALA A 202 4.40 9.75 -0.84
C ALA A 202 5.90 10.10 -0.79
N PHE A 203 6.54 10.23 -1.96
CA PHE A 203 7.94 10.63 -2.06
C PHE A 203 8.19 12.03 -1.50
N ILE A 204 7.46 13.06 -1.97
CA ILE A 204 7.64 14.46 -1.50
C ILE A 204 7.17 14.68 -0.05
N SER A 205 6.37 13.76 0.49
CA SER A 205 6.03 13.74 1.92
C SER A 205 7.17 13.23 2.78
N THR A 206 8.05 12.41 2.21
CA THR A 206 9.13 11.72 2.90
C THR A 206 10.45 12.47 2.80
N VAL A 207 10.75 13.03 1.63
CA VAL A 207 12.01 13.77 1.39
C VAL A 207 11.84 15.26 1.61
N THR A 208 12.96 15.96 1.73
CA THR A 208 12.98 17.43 1.69
C THR A 208 12.73 17.90 0.26
N VAL A 209 11.74 18.77 0.07
CA VAL A 209 11.49 19.42 -1.23
C VAL A 209 12.40 20.63 -1.36
N ASP A 210 13.59 20.42 -1.91
CA ASP A 210 14.56 21.48 -2.20
C ASP A 210 14.41 22.04 -3.63
N ASP A 211 15.19 23.08 -3.95
CA ASP A 211 15.16 23.72 -5.27
C ASP A 211 15.55 22.77 -6.40
N LYS A 212 16.39 21.75 -6.13
CA LYS A 212 16.83 20.77 -7.10
C LYS A 212 15.66 19.85 -7.49
N LEU A 213 15.00 19.27 -6.49
CA LEU A 213 13.82 18.42 -6.72
C LEU A 213 12.69 19.21 -7.37
N LEU A 214 12.42 20.42 -6.88
CA LEU A 214 11.38 21.28 -7.45
C LEU A 214 11.67 21.63 -8.93
N SER A 215 12.94 21.92 -9.26
CA SER A 215 13.35 22.18 -10.65
C SER A 215 13.20 20.95 -11.54
N LEU A 216 13.51 19.75 -11.02
CA LEU A 216 13.30 18.49 -11.73
C LEU A 216 11.81 18.26 -12.04
N LEU A 217 10.94 18.35 -11.02
CA LEU A 217 9.50 18.16 -11.18
C LEU A 217 8.88 19.15 -12.18
N ARG A 218 9.38 20.39 -12.23
CA ARG A 218 8.95 21.39 -13.22
C ARG A 218 9.46 21.09 -14.62
N LYS A 219 10.75 20.77 -14.74
CA LYS A 219 11.38 20.42 -16.02
C LYS A 219 10.66 19.25 -16.69
N ASP A 220 10.25 18.27 -15.90
CA ASP A 220 9.57 17.07 -16.38
C ASP A 220 8.04 17.25 -16.52
N GLY A 221 7.54 18.47 -16.26
CA GLY A 221 6.13 18.82 -16.41
C GLY A 221 5.20 18.24 -15.33
N VAL A 222 5.75 17.62 -14.27
CA VAL A 222 4.97 16.90 -13.25
C VAL A 222 3.98 17.82 -12.54
N ILE A 223 4.40 19.00 -12.08
CA ILE A 223 3.51 19.92 -11.34
C ILE A 223 2.33 20.36 -12.21
N GLN A 224 2.62 20.70 -13.46
CA GLN A 224 1.61 21.11 -14.43
C GLN A 224 0.63 19.95 -14.72
N ALA A 225 1.12 18.75 -14.99
CA ALA A 225 0.29 17.59 -15.29
C ALA A 225 -0.58 17.13 -14.10
N VAL A 226 -0.08 17.27 -12.87
CA VAL A 226 -0.88 17.03 -11.66
C VAL A 226 -1.98 18.08 -11.53
N ALA A 227 -1.71 19.37 -11.79
CA ALA A 227 -2.76 20.41 -11.80
C ALA A 227 -3.82 20.14 -12.89
N GLU A 228 -3.40 19.72 -14.08
CA GLU A 228 -4.30 19.38 -15.18
C GLU A 228 -5.17 18.16 -14.90
N SER A 229 -4.75 17.30 -13.97
CA SER A 229 -5.55 16.14 -13.54
C SER A 229 -6.82 16.53 -12.76
N PHE A 230 -7.01 17.81 -12.39
CA PHE A 230 -8.31 18.32 -11.94
C PHE A 230 -9.30 18.56 -13.07
N LEU A 231 -8.81 18.83 -14.29
CA LEU A 231 -9.64 19.33 -15.37
C LEU A 231 -10.60 18.24 -15.84
N ASP A 232 -11.89 18.56 -15.80
CA ASP A 232 -13.01 17.71 -16.19
C ASP A 232 -13.05 16.36 -15.42
N GLU A 233 -12.36 16.29 -14.28
CA GLU A 233 -12.29 15.08 -13.45
C GLU A 233 -13.45 15.05 -12.44
N THR A 234 -14.14 13.91 -12.41
CA THR A 234 -15.27 13.65 -11.50
C THR A 234 -14.97 12.54 -10.49
N ASN A 235 -13.84 11.84 -10.68
CA ASN A 235 -13.36 10.81 -9.78
C ASN A 235 -12.70 11.43 -8.56
N ILE A 236 -13.43 11.41 -7.44
CA ILE A 236 -13.00 11.89 -6.13
C ILE A 236 -11.64 11.31 -5.72
N ASN A 237 -11.36 10.05 -6.04
CA ASN A 237 -10.07 9.45 -5.69
C ASN A 237 -8.89 10.11 -6.42
N ILE A 238 -9.09 10.66 -7.62
CA ILE A 238 -8.05 11.40 -8.33
C ILE A 238 -7.97 12.81 -7.73
N VAL A 239 -9.11 13.47 -7.56
CA VAL A 239 -9.19 14.82 -6.96
C VAL A 239 -8.51 14.88 -5.60
N ASP A 240 -8.78 13.94 -4.69
CA ASP A 240 -8.12 13.86 -3.38
C ASP A 240 -6.61 13.68 -3.50
N ARG A 241 -6.13 12.90 -4.48
CA ARG A 241 -4.69 12.70 -4.68
C ARG A 241 -4.00 13.95 -5.20
N VAL A 242 -4.66 14.67 -6.10
CA VAL A 242 -4.17 15.96 -6.61
C VAL A 242 -4.15 16.99 -5.48
N LEU A 243 -5.22 17.08 -4.68
CA LEU A 243 -5.26 17.97 -3.51
C LEU A 243 -4.15 17.64 -2.50
N ALA A 244 -3.96 16.37 -2.17
CA ALA A 244 -2.89 15.94 -1.27
C ALA A 244 -1.49 16.30 -1.79
N PHE A 245 -1.27 16.20 -3.11
CA PHE A 245 -0.01 16.62 -3.73
C PHE A 245 0.25 18.12 -3.55
N PHE A 246 -0.72 18.97 -3.89
CA PHE A 246 -0.55 20.43 -3.77
C PHE A 246 -0.52 20.90 -2.33
N SER A 247 -1.38 20.36 -1.46
CA SER A 247 -1.36 20.57 -0.01
C SER A 247 0.03 20.30 0.56
N ARG A 248 0.68 19.21 0.14
CA ARG A 248 2.05 18.90 0.55
C ARG A 248 3.07 19.91 0.04
N LEU A 249 3.03 20.31 -1.23
CA LEU A 249 3.94 21.33 -1.76
C LEU A 249 3.76 22.69 -1.05
N ILE A 250 2.52 23.08 -0.74
CA ILE A 250 2.19 24.28 0.03
C ILE A 250 2.79 24.20 1.43
N ALA A 251 2.63 23.06 2.12
CA ALA A 251 3.22 22.83 3.44
C ALA A 251 4.76 22.90 3.42
N CYS A 252 5.40 22.57 2.29
CA CYS A 252 6.83 22.75 2.06
C CYS A 252 7.24 24.19 1.71
N GLY A 253 6.30 25.14 1.62
CA GLY A 253 6.58 26.54 1.30
C GLY A 253 6.90 26.78 -0.19
N VAL A 254 6.49 25.89 -1.08
CA VAL A 254 6.74 26.01 -2.52
C VAL A 254 6.04 27.25 -3.08
N LYS A 255 6.79 28.05 -3.84
CA LYS A 255 6.26 29.18 -4.60
C LYS A 255 5.86 28.73 -5.99
N PHE A 256 4.56 28.76 -6.28
CA PHE A 256 4.03 28.40 -7.60
C PHE A 256 4.23 29.52 -8.62
N THR A 257 4.41 29.13 -9.89
CA THR A 257 4.45 30.06 -11.02
C THR A 257 3.04 30.54 -11.37
N ASN A 258 2.92 31.64 -12.10
CA ASN A 258 1.63 32.13 -12.57
C ASN A 258 0.88 31.10 -13.42
N SER A 259 1.60 30.33 -14.26
CA SER A 259 0.99 29.28 -15.09
C SER A 259 0.41 28.16 -14.23
N GLU A 260 1.19 27.70 -13.23
CA GLU A 260 0.75 26.66 -12.29
C GLU A 260 -0.51 27.11 -11.53
N LEU A 261 -0.53 28.35 -11.01
CA LEU A 261 -1.68 28.91 -10.30
C LEU A 261 -2.92 29.05 -11.18
N VAL A 262 -2.77 29.46 -12.45
CA VAL A 262 -3.90 29.60 -13.38
C VAL A 262 -4.55 28.24 -13.64
N THR A 263 -3.76 27.20 -13.93
CA THR A 263 -4.27 25.85 -14.15
C THR A 263 -4.92 25.29 -12.89
N LEU A 264 -4.24 25.43 -11.74
CA LEU A 264 -4.73 24.95 -10.46
C LEU A 264 -6.05 25.63 -10.06
N ARG A 265 -6.17 26.95 -10.24
CA ARG A 265 -7.42 27.69 -9.98
C ARG A 265 -8.57 27.20 -10.86
N LYS A 266 -8.32 27.03 -12.16
CA LYS A 266 -9.33 26.53 -13.11
C LYS A 266 -9.83 25.15 -12.70
N GLY A 267 -8.92 24.24 -12.34
CA GLY A 267 -9.29 22.91 -11.84
C GLY A 267 -10.05 22.95 -10.51
N PHE A 268 -9.60 23.79 -9.58
CA PHE A 268 -10.21 23.92 -8.26
C PHE A 268 -11.66 24.44 -8.32
N GLU A 269 -11.97 25.37 -9.23
CA GLU A 269 -13.34 25.85 -9.45
C GLU A 269 -14.29 24.73 -9.90
N GLN A 270 -13.81 23.78 -10.72
CA GLN A 270 -14.63 22.67 -11.22
C GLN A 270 -14.97 21.64 -10.14
N ILE A 271 -14.13 21.49 -9.11
CA ILE A 271 -14.33 20.50 -8.04
C ILE A 271 -15.16 21.04 -6.86
N GLN A 272 -15.56 22.32 -6.87
CA GLN A 272 -16.40 22.89 -5.80
C GLN A 272 -17.68 22.09 -5.50
N PRO A 273 -18.40 21.52 -6.48
CA PRO A 273 -19.57 20.67 -6.20
C PRO A 273 -19.23 19.38 -5.44
N LEU A 274 -17.96 18.98 -5.42
CA LEU A 274 -17.48 17.76 -4.76
C LEU A 274 -16.97 18.02 -3.34
N LYS A 275 -16.85 19.28 -2.88
CA LYS A 275 -16.16 19.68 -1.65
C LYS A 275 -16.51 18.83 -0.41
N ASP A 276 -17.80 18.49 -0.24
CA ASP A 276 -18.30 17.79 0.96
C ASP A 276 -17.92 16.29 0.97
N ARG A 277 -17.29 15.82 -0.10
CA ARG A 277 -16.83 14.43 -0.29
C ARG A 277 -15.32 14.32 -0.38
N LEU A 278 -14.60 15.43 -0.29
CA LEU A 278 -13.14 15.49 -0.40
C LEU A 278 -12.50 15.58 0.98
N ASN A 279 -11.20 15.33 1.05
CA ASN A 279 -10.43 15.63 2.25
C ASN A 279 -10.48 17.14 2.55
N GLU A 280 -11.08 17.51 3.68
CA GLU A 280 -11.32 18.92 4.05
C GLU A 280 -10.00 19.69 4.25
N ASP A 281 -9.02 19.10 4.92
CA ASP A 281 -7.74 19.76 5.22
C ASP A 281 -6.96 20.07 3.95
N ASP A 282 -6.86 19.11 3.03
CA ASP A 282 -6.17 19.30 1.75
C ASP A 282 -6.92 20.30 0.86
N TYR A 283 -8.25 20.23 0.83
CA TYR A 283 -9.08 21.18 0.10
C TYR A 283 -8.89 22.62 0.59
N LEU A 284 -8.93 22.83 1.92
CA LEU A 284 -8.73 24.14 2.53
C LEU A 284 -7.30 24.67 2.34
N SER A 285 -6.30 23.79 2.44
CA SER A 285 -4.89 24.13 2.23
C SER A 285 -4.66 24.67 0.82
N VAL A 286 -5.20 24.00 -0.20
CA VAL A 286 -5.12 24.47 -1.59
C VAL A 286 -5.94 25.73 -1.81
N LYS A 287 -7.16 25.82 -1.26
CA LYS A 287 -8.02 27.00 -1.36
C LYS A 287 -7.36 28.27 -0.82
N TYR A 288 -6.59 28.17 0.25
CA TYR A 288 -5.98 29.34 0.89
C TYR A 288 -4.94 30.05 -0.01
N VAL A 289 -4.34 29.33 -0.95
CA VAL A 289 -3.28 29.84 -1.84
C VAL A 289 -3.85 30.27 -3.21
N LEU A 290 -5.11 29.93 -3.50
CA LEU A 290 -5.81 30.27 -4.75
C LEU A 290 -6.63 31.55 -4.63
#